data_AF-A0A9E0VQ53-F1
#
_entry.id   AF-A0A9E0VQ53-F1
#
_cell.length_a   1.000
_cell.length_b   1.000
_cell.length_c   1.000
_cell.angle_alpha   90.00
_cell.angle_beta   90.00
_cell.angle_gamma   90.00
#
_symmetry.space_group_name_H-M   'P 1'
#
loop_
_entity.id
_entity.type
_entity.pdbx_description
1 polymer ?
#
loop_
_entity_poly.entity_id
_entity_poly.type
_entity_poly.pdbx_seq_one_letter_code
_entity_poly.pdbx_strand_id
1 'polypeptide(L)'
;MRLIIILLTLIAAAAQGQTVYKSVNADGTITYSDEPVENSVLIEILDIKNSSDTEQASAESAARIEQMSQVSDRLKQDRLERDKIRQAQEKLALARQQLAPPLIYREEYYRSHYPYRGRRYYRPRPPNHHKPRPTPYRGDHLNNKSVLVPKSKLLTPMNSR
;
A
#
# COMPACT_ATOMS: atom_id res chain seq x y z
N MET A 1 40.59 40.45 -23.46
CA MET A 1 39.27 40.04 -22.92
C MET A 1 38.53 39.08 -23.85
N ARG A 2 38.25 39.42 -25.13
CA ARG A 2 37.53 38.52 -26.07
C ARG A 2 38.24 37.19 -26.35
N LEU A 3 39.57 37.18 -26.44
CA LEU A 3 40.36 35.95 -26.65
C LEU A 3 40.31 34.96 -25.48
N ILE A 4 40.20 35.46 -24.24
CA ILE A 4 40.13 34.62 -23.04
C ILE A 4 38.80 33.86 -23.00
N ILE A 5 37.71 34.50 -23.42
CA ILE A 5 36.38 33.89 -23.47
C ILE A 5 36.34 32.75 -24.50
N ILE A 6 36.95 32.95 -25.67
CA ILE A 6 37.03 31.92 -26.72
C ILE A 6 37.86 30.71 -26.26
N LEU A 7 38.99 30.96 -25.58
CA LEU A 7 39.83 29.90 -25.03
C LEU A 7 39.11 29.10 -23.93
N LEU A 8 38.35 29.78 -23.06
CA LEU A 8 37.58 29.14 -21.99
C LEU A 8 36.45 28.26 -22.55
N THR A 9 35.79 28.70 -23.63
CA THR A 9 34.74 27.91 -24.30
C THR A 9 35.27 26.65 -24.99
N LEU A 10 36.52 26.67 -25.46
CA LEU A 10 37.14 25.51 -26.12
C LEU A 10 37.47 24.39 -25.12
N ILE A 11 37.86 24.74 -23.90
CA ILE A 11 38.18 23.78 -22.83
C ILE A 11 36.91 23.08 -22.33
N ALA A 12 35.78 23.79 -22.26
CA ALA A 12 34.50 23.22 -21.83
C ALA A 12 33.92 22.19 -22.83
N ALA A 13 34.27 22.28 -24.12
CA ALA A 13 33.81 21.34 -25.14
C ALA A 13 34.54 19.98 -25.10
N ALA A 14 35.73 19.90 -24.50
CA ALA A 14 36.52 18.67 -24.40
C ALA A 14 36.00 17.70 -23.31
N ALA A 15 35.04 18.11 -22.49
CA ALA A 15 34.48 17.30 -21.40
C ALA A 15 33.30 16.40 -21.81
N GLN A 16 32.99 16.32 -23.11
CA GLN A 16 31.86 15.55 -23.64
C GLN A 16 32.32 14.13 -24.01
N GLY A 17 32.37 13.23 -23.02
CA GLY A 17 32.63 11.79 -23.23
C GLY A 17 33.55 11.19 -22.19
N GLN A 18 33.06 10.97 -20.97
CA GLN A 18 33.83 10.28 -19.95
C GLN A 18 33.85 8.77 -20.27
N THR A 19 35.00 8.27 -20.68
CA THR A 19 35.23 6.84 -20.88
C THR A 19 35.55 6.22 -19.54
N VAL A 20 34.78 5.20 -19.14
CA VAL A 20 34.99 4.47 -17.89
C VAL A 20 35.42 3.06 -18.23
N TYR A 21 36.63 2.69 -17.83
CA TYR A 21 37.18 1.36 -18.02
C TYR A 21 36.77 0.46 -16.88
N LYS A 22 36.25 -0.72 -17.23
CA LYS A 22 35.97 -1.81 -16.29
C LYS A 22 37.02 -2.90 -16.51
N SER A 23 37.81 -3.21 -15.49
CA SER A 23 38.78 -4.31 -15.55
C SER A 23 38.42 -5.43 -14.57
N VAL A 24 38.77 -6.66 -14.94
CA VAL A 24 38.54 -7.86 -14.13
C VAL A 24 39.88 -8.54 -13.90
N ASN A 25 40.31 -8.59 -12.64
CA ASN A 25 41.57 -9.23 -12.26
C ASN A 25 41.45 -10.75 -12.27
N ALA A 26 42.58 -11.46 -12.24
CA ALA A 26 42.63 -12.94 -12.20
C ALA A 26 41.86 -13.54 -11.00
N ASP A 27 41.77 -12.79 -9.90
CA ASP A 27 41.03 -13.16 -8.69
C ASP A 27 39.51 -12.90 -8.80
N GLY A 28 39.03 -12.39 -9.94
CA GLY A 28 37.63 -12.03 -10.18
C GLY A 28 37.23 -10.65 -9.64
N THR A 29 38.16 -9.88 -9.08
CA THR A 29 37.92 -8.53 -8.56
C THR A 29 37.65 -7.54 -9.69
N ILE A 30 36.57 -6.77 -9.57
CA ILE A 30 36.17 -5.76 -10.57
C ILE A 30 36.63 -4.38 -10.10
N THR A 31 37.34 -3.66 -10.96
CA THR A 31 37.75 -2.27 -10.71
C THR A 31 37.29 -1.36 -11.83
N TYR A 32 36.89 -0.14 -11.47
CA TYR A 32 36.49 0.92 -12.40
C TYR A 32 37.52 2.04 -12.34
N SER A 33 37.99 2.50 -13.50
CA SER A 33 39.05 3.50 -13.64
C SER A 33 38.77 4.39 -14.85
N ASP A 34 39.20 5.65 -14.78
CA ASP A 34 39.18 6.57 -15.94
C ASP A 34 40.38 6.32 -16.89
N GLU A 35 41.37 5.55 -16.46
CA GLU A 35 42.52 5.13 -17.27
C GLU A 35 42.60 3.60 -17.45
N PRO A 36 43.07 3.11 -18.61
CA PRO A 36 43.26 1.68 -18.83
C PRO A 36 44.37 1.13 -17.93
N VAL A 37 44.15 -0.06 -17.36
CA VAL A 37 45.15 -0.75 -16.53
C VAL A 37 46.30 -1.26 -17.40
N GLU A 38 47.55 -1.09 -16.97
CA GLU A 38 48.73 -1.59 -17.69
C GLU A 38 48.66 -3.12 -17.89
N ASN A 39 49.01 -3.58 -19.09
CA ASN A 39 48.93 -4.99 -19.52
C ASN A 39 47.52 -5.61 -19.56
N SER A 40 46.46 -4.79 -19.59
CA SER A 40 45.10 -5.29 -19.82
C SER A 40 44.83 -5.58 -21.30
N VAL A 41 43.99 -6.60 -21.56
CA VAL A 41 43.49 -6.91 -22.91
C VAL A 41 42.10 -6.27 -23.04
N LEU A 42 41.89 -5.50 -24.11
CA LEU A 42 40.58 -4.93 -24.41
C LEU A 42 39.61 -6.06 -24.79
N ILE A 43 38.56 -6.23 -23.99
CA ILE A 43 37.56 -7.30 -24.18
C ILE A 43 36.35 -6.77 -24.96
N GLU A 44 35.78 -5.63 -24.53
CA GLU A 44 34.51 -5.12 -25.05
C GLU A 44 34.45 -3.59 -24.89
N ILE A 45 33.85 -2.92 -25.88
CA ILE A 45 33.54 -1.49 -25.84
C ILE A 45 32.01 -1.37 -25.82
N LEU A 46 31.49 -0.75 -24.76
CA LEU A 46 30.06 -0.49 -24.59
C LEU A 46 29.78 0.99 -24.89
N ASP A 47 29.20 1.26 -26.06
CA ASP A 47 28.75 2.59 -26.43
C ASP A 47 27.41 2.91 -25.74
N ILE A 48 27.51 3.55 -24.57
CA ILE A 48 26.33 4.08 -23.87
C ILE A 48 25.93 5.38 -24.55
N LYS A 49 24.96 5.30 -25.45
CA LYS A 49 24.30 6.51 -25.96
C LYS A 49 23.50 7.13 -24.82
N ASN A 50 23.95 8.30 -24.35
CA ASN A 50 23.08 9.20 -23.61
C ASN A 50 21.94 9.56 -24.56
N SER A 51 20.78 8.92 -24.41
CA SER A 51 19.62 9.23 -25.24
C SER A 51 19.30 10.70 -25.03
N SER A 52 19.53 11.50 -26.07
CA SER A 52 19.13 12.91 -26.16
C SER A 52 17.62 13.12 -26.07
N ASP A 53 16.83 12.04 -25.95
CA ASP A 53 15.37 12.05 -25.83
C ASP A 53 14.89 12.33 -24.39
N THR A 54 15.67 13.10 -23.62
CA THR A 54 15.29 13.50 -22.27
C THR A 54 13.98 14.31 -22.27
N GLU A 55 13.75 15.12 -23.31
CA GLU A 55 12.51 15.89 -23.47
C GLU A 55 11.30 14.98 -23.72
N GLN A 56 11.39 14.01 -24.63
CA GLN A 56 10.31 13.05 -24.90
C GLN A 56 10.02 12.17 -23.69
N ALA A 57 11.06 11.64 -23.03
CA ALA A 57 10.91 10.85 -21.81
C ALA A 57 10.28 11.67 -20.67
N SER A 58 10.60 12.97 -20.57
CA SER A 58 9.99 13.88 -19.60
C SER A 58 8.51 14.15 -19.89
N ALA A 59 8.15 14.33 -21.17
CA ALA A 59 6.79 14.60 -21.62
C ALA A 59 5.89 13.37 -21.41
N GLU A 60 6.38 12.18 -21.73
CA GLU A 60 5.67 10.92 -21.45
C GLU A 60 5.48 10.70 -19.94
N SER A 61 6.49 11.02 -19.14
CA SER A 61 6.40 10.95 -17.68
C SER A 61 5.36 11.92 -17.11
N ALA A 62 5.33 13.16 -17.62
CA ALA A 62 4.34 14.17 -17.23
C ALA A 62 2.92 13.74 -17.63
N ALA A 63 2.73 13.24 -18.85
CA ALA A 63 1.45 12.73 -19.32
C ALA A 63 0.95 11.56 -18.46
N ARG A 64 1.85 10.65 -18.05
CA ARG A 64 1.51 9.55 -17.14
C ARG A 64 1.05 10.03 -15.76
N ILE A 65 1.73 11.02 -15.20
CA ILE A 65 1.37 11.62 -13.90
C ILE A 65 -0.02 12.26 -13.98
N GLU A 66 -0.31 12.96 -15.08
CA GLU A 66 -1.62 13.57 -15.30
C GLU A 66 -2.74 12.52 -15.43
N GLN A 67 -2.49 11.43 -16.16
CA GLN A 67 -3.45 10.31 -16.24
C GLN A 67 -3.72 9.72 -14.85
N MET A 68 -2.68 9.54 -14.02
CA MET A 68 -2.84 9.03 -12.66
C MET A 68 -3.62 9.98 -11.74
N SER A 69 -3.41 11.30 -11.87
CA SER A 69 -4.15 12.28 -11.08
C SER A 69 -5.64 12.29 -11.47
N GLN A 70 -5.95 12.28 -12.76
CA GLN A 70 -7.32 12.22 -13.28
C GLN A 70 -8.07 10.97 -12.78
N VAL A 71 -7.42 9.80 -12.80
CA VAL A 71 -8.02 8.55 -12.28
C VAL A 71 -8.27 8.66 -10.78
N SER A 72 -7.31 9.19 -10.02
CA SER A 72 -7.43 9.35 -8.58
C SER A 72 -8.60 10.28 -8.20
N ASP A 73 -8.80 11.36 -8.96
CA ASP A 73 -9.89 12.30 -8.70
C ASP A 73 -11.26 11.70 -9.03
N ARG A 74 -11.36 10.94 -10.12
CA ARG A 74 -12.58 10.15 -10.42
C ARG A 74 -12.92 9.17 -9.30
N LEU A 75 -11.92 8.45 -8.79
CA LEU A 75 -12.13 7.49 -7.69
C LEU A 75 -12.53 8.16 -6.37
N LYS A 76 -11.99 9.35 -6.08
CA LYS A 76 -12.42 10.15 -4.93
C LYS A 76 -13.88 10.57 -5.07
N GLN A 77 -14.29 11.06 -6.24
CA GLN A 77 -15.67 11.46 -6.51
C GLN A 77 -16.63 10.29 -6.34
N ASP A 78 -16.34 9.14 -6.93
CA ASP A 78 -17.15 7.93 -6.78
C ASP A 78 -17.27 7.46 -5.31
N ARG A 79 -16.19 7.55 -4.53
CA ARG A 79 -16.24 7.26 -3.09
C ARG A 79 -17.19 8.21 -2.36
N LEU A 80 -17.09 9.51 -2.62
CA LEU A 80 -17.95 10.52 -1.99
C LEU A 80 -19.43 10.30 -2.34
N GLU A 81 -19.75 9.91 -3.57
CA GLU A 81 -21.12 9.59 -3.99
C GLU A 81 -21.67 8.37 -3.27
N ARG A 82 -20.88 7.28 -3.19
CA ARG A 82 -21.28 6.07 -2.46
C ARG A 82 -21.49 6.33 -0.97
N ASP A 83 -20.64 7.15 -0.36
CA ASP A 83 -20.78 7.50 1.05
C ASP A 83 -22.02 8.37 1.29
N LYS A 84 -22.35 9.31 0.40
CA LYS A 84 -23.60 10.08 0.46
C LYS A 84 -24.83 9.17 0.37
N ILE A 85 -24.82 8.20 -0.54
CA ILE A 85 -25.92 7.23 -0.69
C ILE A 85 -26.08 6.40 0.58
N ARG A 86 -24.97 5.89 1.14
CA ARG A 86 -24.99 5.11 2.39
C ARG A 86 -25.58 5.92 3.54
N GLN A 87 -25.13 7.16 3.72
CA GLN A 87 -25.66 8.06 4.75
C GLN A 87 -27.15 8.36 4.55
N ALA A 88 -27.61 8.55 3.32
CA ALA A 88 -29.03 8.77 3.03
C ALA A 88 -29.88 7.53 3.37
N GLN A 89 -29.39 6.34 3.04
CA GLN A 89 -30.04 5.08 3.38
C GLN A 89 -30.11 4.83 4.88
N GLU A 90 -29.02 5.10 5.60
CA GLU A 90 -28.96 5.00 7.07
C GLU A 90 -29.97 5.94 7.74
N LYS A 91 -30.06 7.19 7.27
CA LYS A 91 -31.05 8.17 7.76
C LYS A 91 -32.49 7.69 7.53
N LEU A 92 -32.78 7.16 6.33
CA LEU A 92 -34.09 6.58 6.02
C LEU A 92 -34.41 5.35 6.88
N ALA A 93 -33.43 4.49 7.13
CA ALA A 93 -33.60 3.30 7.96
C ALA A 93 -33.89 3.69 9.42
N LEU A 94 -33.16 4.67 9.97
CA LEU A 94 -33.41 5.20 11.31
C LEU A 94 -34.80 5.83 11.43
N ALA A 95 -35.21 6.64 10.44
CA ALA A 95 -36.55 7.21 10.42
C ALA A 95 -37.65 6.13 10.39
N ARG A 96 -37.45 5.06 9.59
CA ARG A 96 -38.37 3.91 9.56
C ARG A 96 -38.43 3.16 10.89
N GLN A 97 -37.29 3.00 11.57
CA GLN A 97 -37.25 2.35 12.89
C GLN A 97 -37.98 3.17 13.95
N GLN A 98 -37.87 4.50 13.94
CA GLN A 98 -38.58 5.37 14.88
C GLN A 98 -40.11 5.31 14.72
N LEU A 99 -40.58 5.09 13.49
CA LEU A 99 -42.01 4.96 13.18
C LEU A 99 -42.54 3.52 13.36
N ALA A 100 -41.65 2.54 13.57
CA ALA A 100 -42.07 1.16 13.74
C ALA A 100 -42.73 0.97 15.11
N PRO A 101 -43.92 0.34 15.18
CA PRO A 101 -44.52 0.01 16.46
C PRO A 101 -43.59 -0.94 17.24
N PRO A 102 -43.54 -0.85 18.59
CA PRO A 102 -42.71 -1.74 19.38
C PRO A 102 -43.08 -3.20 19.07
N LEU A 103 -42.09 -3.99 18.65
CA LEU A 103 -42.25 -5.44 18.49
C LEU A 103 -42.50 -6.04 19.88
N ILE A 104 -43.76 -6.29 20.20
CA ILE A 104 -44.14 -7.08 21.37
C ILE A 104 -43.84 -8.53 21.02
N TYR A 105 -42.63 -8.97 21.36
CA TYR A 105 -42.26 -10.37 21.27
C TYR A 105 -43.10 -11.14 22.28
N ARG A 106 -44.12 -11.86 21.78
CA ARG A 106 -44.72 -12.94 22.55
C ARG A 106 -43.71 -14.08 22.49
N GLU A 107 -43.07 -14.39 23.61
CA GLU A 107 -42.27 -15.61 23.75
C GLU A 107 -43.21 -16.83 23.64
N GLU A 108 -43.58 -17.18 22.43
CA GLU A 108 -44.17 -18.48 22.16
C GLU A 108 -43.04 -19.50 22.28
N TYR A 109 -43.01 -20.17 23.44
CA TYR A 109 -42.17 -21.33 23.69
C TYR A 109 -42.53 -22.46 22.71
N TYR A 110 -42.11 -22.34 21.46
CA TYR A 110 -42.12 -23.45 20.52
C TYR A 110 -41.03 -24.42 20.97
N ARG A 111 -41.44 -25.43 21.75
CA ARG A 111 -40.62 -26.59 22.07
C ARG A 111 -40.43 -27.37 20.76
N SER A 112 -39.48 -26.93 19.93
CA SER A 112 -39.19 -27.59 18.66
C SER A 112 -38.69 -28.99 18.98
N HIS A 113 -39.58 -29.99 18.87
CA HIS A 113 -39.20 -31.39 18.83
C HIS A 113 -38.58 -31.66 17.46
N TYR A 114 -37.35 -31.19 17.27
CA TYR A 114 -36.55 -31.68 16.17
C TYR A 114 -36.25 -33.15 16.46
N PRO A 115 -36.70 -34.10 15.63
CA PRO A 115 -36.27 -35.47 15.77
C PRO A 115 -34.75 -35.50 15.58
N TYR A 116 -34.04 -35.89 16.63
CA TYR A 116 -32.59 -36.08 16.62
C TYR A 116 -32.28 -37.28 15.71
N ARG A 117 -32.35 -37.09 14.39
CA ARG A 117 -31.83 -38.05 13.43
C ARG A 117 -30.31 -37.94 13.47
N GLY A 118 -29.70 -38.76 14.32
CA GLY A 118 -28.27 -39.01 14.34
C GLY A 118 -27.82 -39.64 13.03
N ARG A 119 -27.73 -38.86 11.95
CA ARG A 119 -26.93 -39.22 10.78
C ARG A 119 -25.58 -38.56 10.91
N ARG A 120 -24.60 -39.35 11.38
CA ARG A 120 -23.18 -39.03 11.22
C ARG A 120 -22.84 -39.13 9.72
N TYR A 121 -23.13 -38.07 8.99
CA TYR A 121 -22.47 -37.88 7.70
C TYR A 121 -21.03 -37.50 8.00
N TYR A 122 -20.11 -38.43 7.76
CA TYR A 122 -18.68 -38.13 7.64
C TYR A 122 -18.53 -37.14 6.48
N ARG A 123 -18.56 -35.84 6.78
CA ARG A 123 -18.19 -34.81 5.81
C ARG A 123 -16.68 -34.66 5.95
N PRO A 124 -15.88 -34.96 4.90
CA PRO A 124 -14.45 -34.68 4.92
C PRO A 124 -14.26 -33.21 5.27
N ARG A 125 -13.54 -32.94 6.36
CA ARG A 125 -13.20 -31.58 6.75
C ARG A 125 -12.26 -31.06 5.67
N PRO A 126 -12.58 -29.97 4.95
CA PRO A 126 -11.64 -29.40 3.99
C PRO A 126 -10.34 -29.09 4.74
N PRO A 127 -9.16 -29.26 4.10
CA PRO A 127 -7.88 -28.98 4.73
C PRO A 127 -7.95 -27.57 5.33
N ASN A 128 -7.71 -27.46 6.64
CA ASN A 128 -7.61 -26.18 7.29
C ASN A 128 -6.48 -25.39 6.60
N HIS A 129 -6.86 -24.47 5.71
CA HIS A 129 -5.95 -23.45 5.22
C HIS A 129 -5.81 -22.46 6.38
N HIS A 130 -4.99 -22.82 7.35
CA HIS A 130 -4.52 -21.89 8.36
C HIS A 130 -3.70 -20.84 7.60
N LYS A 131 -4.35 -19.72 7.22
CA LYS A 131 -3.60 -18.50 6.92
C LYS A 131 -2.71 -18.25 8.14
N PRO A 132 -1.39 -18.06 7.98
CA PRO A 132 -0.54 -17.68 9.10
C PRO A 132 -1.17 -16.44 9.73
N ARG A 133 -1.62 -16.54 10.98
CA ARG A 133 -1.96 -15.36 11.76
C ARG A 133 -0.69 -14.54 11.85
N PRO A 134 -0.69 -13.24 11.51
CA PRO A 134 0.41 -12.37 11.89
C PRO A 134 0.51 -12.47 13.42
N THR A 135 1.59 -13.07 13.90
CA THR A 135 1.93 -13.01 15.32
C THR A 135 2.05 -11.53 15.66
N PRO A 136 1.30 -11.00 16.65
CA PRO A 136 1.54 -9.63 17.09
C PRO A 136 2.97 -9.60 17.61
N TYR A 137 3.80 -8.82 16.93
CA TYR A 137 5.17 -8.52 17.36
C TYR A 137 5.10 -8.09 18.82
N ARG A 138 5.81 -8.82 19.68
CA ARG A 138 5.87 -8.60 21.12
C ARG A 138 6.69 -7.33 21.35
N GLY A 139 6.07 -6.17 21.17
CA GLY A 139 6.76 -4.88 21.17
C GLY A 139 5.96 -3.67 21.69
N ASP A 140 4.62 -3.68 21.67
CA ASP A 140 3.86 -2.47 22.02
C ASP A 140 3.07 -2.64 23.32
N HIS A 141 3.79 -2.65 24.46
CA HIS A 141 3.19 -2.64 25.80
C HIS A 141 3.32 -1.26 26.46
N LEU A 142 3.29 -0.19 25.68
CA LEU A 142 3.28 1.17 26.21
C LEU A 142 2.17 1.94 25.51
N ASN A 143 0.93 1.73 25.94
CA ASN A 143 -0.13 2.74 25.93
C ASN A 143 -1.33 2.25 26.76
N ASN A 144 -1.28 2.61 28.04
CA ASN A 144 -2.38 2.90 28.96
C ASN A 144 -3.80 2.60 28.41
N LYS A 145 -4.34 1.43 28.79
CA LYS A 145 -5.79 1.19 28.81
C LYS A 145 -6.42 1.97 29.97
N SER A 146 -6.37 3.30 29.93
CA SER A 146 -7.30 4.11 30.71
C SER A 146 -8.66 4.01 30.03
N VAL A 147 -9.47 3.14 30.61
CA VAL A 147 -10.90 2.95 30.41
C VAL A 147 -11.61 4.30 30.30
N LEU A 148 -11.92 4.74 29.08
CA LEU A 148 -12.94 5.76 28.81
C LEU A 148 -14.26 5.03 28.53
N VAL A 149 -14.81 4.39 29.57
CA VAL A 149 -16.23 4.08 29.61
C VAL A 149 -16.92 5.27 30.26
N PRO A 150 -17.89 5.94 29.61
CA PRO A 150 -18.68 6.94 30.31
C PRO A 150 -19.44 6.23 31.45
N LYS A 151 -19.08 6.58 32.69
CA LYS A 151 -19.80 6.18 33.91
C LYS A 151 -21.18 6.82 33.90
N SER A 152 -22.13 6.21 33.20
CA SER A 152 -23.55 6.52 33.37
C SER A 152 -24.37 5.26 33.15
N LYS A 153 -24.48 4.44 34.21
CA LYS A 153 -25.75 3.85 34.63
C LYS A 153 -25.60 3.05 35.94
N LEU A 154 -26.08 3.71 36.98
CA LEU A 154 -26.97 3.18 38.02
C LEU A 154 -26.39 2.17 39.02
N LEU A 155 -26.17 2.69 40.23
CA LEU A 155 -26.33 1.98 41.48
C LEU A 155 -27.66 1.22 41.49
N THR A 156 -27.61 -0.09 41.71
CA THR A 156 -28.65 -0.79 42.46
C THR A 156 -27.93 -1.46 43.64
N PRO A 157 -28.29 -1.17 44.91
CA PRO A 157 -27.73 -1.91 46.02
C PRO A 157 -28.32 -3.33 46.00
N MET A 158 -27.42 -4.31 45.93
CA MET A 158 -27.75 -5.72 46.09
C MET A 158 -27.99 -5.98 47.57
N ASN A 159 -29.25 -5.93 48.00
CA ASN A 159 -29.64 -6.42 49.32
C ASN A 159 -29.84 -7.94 49.23
N SER A 160 -28.95 -8.70 49.86
CA SER A 160 -29.13 -10.12 50.13
C SER A 160 -29.55 -10.32 51.59
N ARG A 161 -30.70 -10.97 51.78
CA ARG A 161 -30.96 -11.95 52.85
C ARG A 161 -32.03 -12.91 52.37
#